data_AF-A0A8X6MGS1-F1
#
_entry.id   AF-A0A8X6MGS1-F1
#
_cell.length_a   1.000
_cell.length_b   1.000
_cell.length_c   1.000
_cell.angle_alpha   90.00
_cell.angle_beta   90.00
_cell.angle_gamma   90.00
#
_symmetry.space_group_name_H-M   'P 1'
#
loop_
_entity.id
_entity.type
_entity.pdbx_description
1 polymer ?
#
loop_
_entity_poly.entity_id
_entity_poly.type
_entity_poly.pdbx_seq_one_letter_code
_entity_poly.pdbx_strand_id
1 'polypeptide(L)'
;MSTDEKIKKPFMKFDPIPQPHFIPGYTGFCPKLPVTVGASYGKVTNDILKTEPRIAGRLQPTKAEEAHPEKVAEKKNETLEFEKRIINSRFPKDGARILNDYIPVGYTGHVPHNTEPVGVSFTKGCVSSVAQFVRDQAEVRKDIALP
;
A
#
# COMPACT_ATOMS: atom_id res chain seq x y z
N MET A 1 -32.83 -0.31 -31.50
CA MET A 1 -32.72 -0.49 -30.04
C MET A 1 -31.33 -1.05 -29.76
N SER A 2 -30.42 -0.22 -29.24
CA SER A 2 -28.98 -0.49 -29.16
C SER A 2 -28.65 -1.48 -28.03
N THR A 3 -27.95 -2.57 -28.34
CA THR A 3 -27.65 -3.69 -27.44
C THR A 3 -26.32 -3.56 -26.70
N ASP A 4 -25.67 -2.39 -26.71
CA ASP A 4 -24.30 -2.22 -26.19
C ASP A 4 -24.17 -1.71 -24.75
N GLU A 5 -25.26 -1.39 -24.05
CA GLU A 5 -25.16 -0.84 -22.68
C GLU A 5 -24.99 -1.90 -21.57
N LYS A 6 -25.08 -3.19 -21.87
CA LYS A 6 -25.11 -4.24 -20.83
C LYS A 6 -23.74 -4.72 -20.34
N ILE A 7 -22.63 -4.28 -20.95
CA ILE A 7 -21.27 -4.71 -20.57
C ILE A 7 -20.46 -3.51 -20.04
N LYS A 8 -21.00 -2.81 -19.04
CA LYS A 8 -20.25 -1.81 -18.24
C LYS A 8 -20.42 -2.03 -16.74
N LYS A 9 -20.72 -3.26 -16.30
CA LYS A 9 -20.53 -3.59 -14.88
C LYS A 9 -19.04 -3.95 -14.72
N PRO A 10 -18.24 -3.14 -14.00
CA PRO A 10 -16.87 -3.52 -13.71
C PRO A 10 -16.90 -4.89 -13.04
N PHE A 11 -15.97 -5.75 -13.45
CA PHE A 11 -15.72 -7.07 -12.87
C PHE A 11 -15.72 -6.92 -11.33
N MET A 12 -16.78 -7.41 -10.69
CA MET A 12 -17.00 -7.44 -9.24
C MET A 12 -16.79 -6.10 -8.50
N LYS A 13 -17.85 -5.31 -8.36
CA LYS A 13 -17.92 -4.37 -7.23
C LYS A 13 -17.91 -5.21 -5.95
N PHE A 14 -16.81 -5.16 -5.19
CA PHE A 14 -16.79 -5.70 -3.84
C PHE A 14 -17.71 -4.81 -3.00
N ASP A 15 -18.94 -5.26 -2.74
CA ASP A 15 -19.81 -4.56 -1.80
C ASP A 15 -19.08 -4.55 -0.45
N PRO A 16 -18.62 -3.38 0.04
CA PRO A 16 -17.89 -3.34 1.29
C PRO A 16 -18.86 -3.72 2.39
N ILE A 17 -18.59 -4.87 3.01
CA ILE A 17 -19.38 -5.33 4.13
C ILE A 17 -18.89 -4.53 5.33
N PRO A 18 -19.75 -3.75 5.99
CA PRO A 18 -19.33 -3.03 7.18
C PRO A 18 -18.93 -4.06 8.24
N GLN A 19 -17.64 -4.04 8.58
CA GLN A 19 -16.99 -4.86 9.61
C GLN A 19 -17.06 -6.38 9.33
N PRO A 20 -16.29 -6.89 8.36
CA PRO A 20 -16.19 -8.32 8.15
C PRO A 20 -15.48 -8.98 9.34
N HIS A 21 -16.07 -10.04 9.87
CA HIS A 21 -15.47 -10.79 10.98
C HIS A 21 -14.36 -11.75 10.54
N PHE A 22 -14.38 -12.18 9.28
CA PHE A 22 -13.33 -13.03 8.70
C PHE A 22 -12.64 -12.30 7.54
N ILE A 23 -11.31 -12.42 7.50
CA ILE A 23 -10.50 -11.86 6.43
C ILE A 23 -10.73 -12.64 5.11
N PRO A 24 -10.81 -11.95 3.96
CA PRO A 24 -10.75 -12.62 2.66
C PRO A 24 -9.51 -13.52 2.57
N GLY A 25 -9.69 -14.77 2.12
CA GLY A 25 -8.59 -15.74 2.04
C GLY A 25 -8.34 -16.57 3.29
N TYR A 26 -9.12 -16.39 4.37
CA TYR A 26 -9.12 -17.34 5.49
C TYR A 26 -9.55 -18.73 5.01
N THR A 27 -8.62 -19.68 5.04
CA THR A 27 -8.84 -21.08 4.63
C THR A 27 -9.24 -22.00 5.80
N GLY A 28 -9.34 -21.45 7.01
CA GLY A 28 -9.74 -22.20 8.19
C GLY A 28 -11.24 -22.50 8.23
N PHE A 29 -11.67 -23.20 9.28
CA PHE A 29 -13.05 -23.66 9.41
C PHE A 29 -14.01 -22.51 9.74
N CYS A 30 -15.01 -22.29 8.88
CA CYS A 30 -16.16 -21.44 9.17
C CYS A 30 -17.43 -22.31 9.25
N PRO A 31 -18.09 -22.38 10.41
CA PRO A 31 -19.31 -23.19 10.57
C PRO A 31 -20.40 -22.77 9.58
N LYS A 32 -21.15 -23.72 9.00
CA LYS A 32 -22.26 -23.47 8.05
C LYS A 32 -21.88 -22.79 6.71
N LEU A 33 -20.62 -22.40 6.52
CA LEU A 33 -20.10 -21.96 5.22
C LEU A 33 -20.33 -22.96 4.08
N PRO A 34 -20.10 -24.29 4.22
CA PRO A 34 -20.29 -25.21 3.10
C PRO A 34 -21.76 -25.43 2.71
N VAL A 35 -22.70 -25.05 3.57
CA VAL A 35 -24.15 -25.23 3.35
C VAL A 35 -24.76 -23.99 2.70
N THR A 36 -24.05 -22.87 2.69
CA THR A 36 -24.52 -21.58 2.19
C THR A 36 -23.88 -21.30 0.82
N VAL A 37 -24.70 -20.97 -0.17
CA VAL A 37 -24.27 -20.71 -1.56
C VAL A 37 -24.93 -19.44 -2.09
N GLY A 38 -24.30 -18.77 -3.05
CA GLY A 38 -24.89 -17.62 -3.76
C GLY A 38 -24.57 -16.23 -3.19
N ALA A 39 -23.69 -16.12 -2.19
CA ALA A 39 -23.18 -14.85 -1.69
C ALA A 39 -21.64 -14.87 -1.54
N SER A 40 -21.02 -13.69 -1.50
CA SER A 40 -19.59 -13.58 -1.30
C SER A 40 -19.18 -14.07 0.10
N TYR A 41 -17.96 -14.58 0.22
CA TYR A 41 -17.43 -15.12 1.47
C TYR A 41 -17.64 -14.19 2.67
N GLY A 42 -17.34 -12.90 2.50
CA GLY A 42 -17.54 -11.93 3.59
C GLY A 42 -19.01 -11.79 4.00
N LYS A 43 -19.96 -11.88 3.06
CA LYS A 43 -21.40 -11.69 3.35
C LYS A 43 -21.91 -12.89 4.14
N VAL A 44 -21.62 -14.07 3.59
CA VAL A 44 -21.98 -15.35 4.20
C VAL A 44 -21.42 -15.47 5.62
N THR A 45 -20.14 -15.17 5.80
CA THR A 45 -19.52 -15.27 7.13
C THR A 45 -20.02 -14.22 8.11
N ASN A 46 -20.34 -13.00 7.67
CA ASN A 46 -20.98 -11.98 8.52
C ASN A 46 -22.39 -12.44 8.97
N ASP A 47 -23.17 -12.99 8.06
CA ASP A 47 -24.54 -13.46 8.35
C ASP A 47 -24.55 -14.68 9.28
N ILE A 48 -23.63 -15.63 9.09
CA ILE A 48 -23.45 -16.79 9.99
C ILE A 48 -23.17 -16.33 11.42
N LEU A 49 -22.34 -15.29 11.59
CA LEU A 49 -22.00 -14.79 12.91
C LEU A 49 -23.11 -13.97 13.55
N LYS A 50 -23.89 -13.21 12.78
CA LYS A 50 -25.08 -12.54 13.29
C LYS A 50 -26.16 -13.52 13.75
N THR A 51 -26.29 -14.64 13.06
CA THR A 51 -27.35 -15.62 13.32
C THR A 51 -26.99 -16.63 14.40
N GLU A 52 -25.70 -16.92 14.63
CA GLU A 52 -25.27 -17.92 15.61
C GLU A 52 -24.65 -17.29 16.88
N PRO A 53 -25.41 -17.15 17.98
CA PRO A 53 -24.94 -16.47 19.19
C PRO A 53 -23.74 -17.15 19.86
N ARG A 54 -23.55 -18.46 19.63
CA ARG A 54 -22.42 -19.25 20.13
C ARG A 54 -21.08 -18.90 19.48
N ILE A 55 -21.11 -18.26 18.31
CA ILE A 55 -19.91 -17.90 17.53
C ILE A 55 -19.71 -16.38 17.57
N ALA A 56 -20.81 -15.60 17.53
CA ALA A 56 -20.81 -14.14 17.62
C ALA A 56 -19.98 -13.61 18.80
N GLY A 57 -20.11 -14.22 19.98
CA GLY A 57 -19.39 -13.78 21.19
C GLY A 57 -17.90 -14.13 21.23
N ARG A 58 -17.41 -14.99 20.32
CA ARG A 58 -16.01 -15.43 20.29
C ARG A 58 -15.14 -14.69 19.29
N LEU A 59 -15.73 -14.08 18.27
CA LEU A 59 -15.01 -13.41 17.20
C LEU A 59 -15.28 -11.90 17.29
N GLN A 60 -14.26 -11.15 17.70
CA GLN A 60 -14.31 -9.70 17.62
C GLN A 60 -14.31 -9.29 16.14
N PRO A 61 -15.12 -8.31 15.72
CA PRO A 61 -14.99 -7.74 14.38
C PRO A 61 -13.54 -7.31 14.17
N THR A 62 -12.95 -7.66 13.03
CA THR A 62 -11.63 -7.09 12.69
C THR A 62 -11.83 -5.57 12.60
N LYS A 63 -11.17 -4.83 13.51
CA LYS A 63 -11.25 -3.37 13.48
C LYS A 63 -10.69 -2.94 12.14
N ALA A 64 -11.51 -2.29 11.32
CA ALA A 64 -11.08 -1.78 10.02
C ALA A 64 -9.88 -0.81 10.14
N GLU A 65 -9.71 -0.17 11.31
CA GLU A 65 -8.53 0.63 11.67
C GLU A 65 -7.21 -0.15 11.62
N GLU A 66 -7.22 -1.46 11.87
CA GLU A 66 -6.01 -2.31 11.79
C GLU A 66 -5.71 -2.73 10.33
N ALA A 67 -6.72 -2.75 9.46
CA ALA A 67 -6.59 -3.14 8.06
C ALA A 67 -6.22 -1.97 7.13
N HIS A 68 -6.64 -0.76 7.47
CA HIS A 68 -6.26 0.47 6.77
C HIS A 68 -5.74 1.48 7.77
N PRO A 69 -4.44 1.43 8.10
CA PRO A 69 -3.87 2.42 8.97
C PRO A 69 -3.67 3.71 8.16
N GLU A 70 -4.74 4.49 8.00
CA GLU A 70 -4.75 5.78 7.30
C GLU A 70 -3.63 6.68 7.85
N LYS A 71 -3.49 6.73 9.18
CA LYS A 71 -2.40 7.44 9.88
C LYS A 71 -0.99 6.90 9.58
N VAL A 72 -0.85 5.60 9.26
CA VAL A 72 0.44 5.01 8.85
C VAL A 72 0.69 5.27 7.37
N ALA A 73 -0.36 5.27 6.54
CA ALA A 73 -0.27 5.64 5.13
C ALA A 73 0.12 7.11 4.97
N GLU A 74 -0.51 8.02 5.73
CA GLU A 74 -0.19 9.45 5.79
C GLU A 74 1.28 9.69 6.15
N LYS A 75 1.77 9.14 7.28
CA LYS A 75 3.18 9.26 7.67
C LYS A 75 4.13 8.70 6.60
N LYS A 76 3.77 7.58 5.97
CA LYS A 76 4.56 6.98 4.88
C LYS A 76 4.63 7.88 3.65
N ASN A 77 3.58 8.65 3.38
CA ASN A 77 3.50 9.59 2.27
C ASN A 77 4.29 10.87 2.57
N GLU A 78 4.16 11.43 3.78
CA GLU A 78 4.94 12.61 4.22
C GLU A 78 6.44 12.35 4.13
N THR A 79 6.89 11.18 4.59
CA THR A 79 8.30 10.77 4.52
C THR A 79 8.80 10.71 3.08
N LEU A 80 8.00 10.12 2.17
CA LEU A 80 8.30 10.02 0.75
C LEU A 80 8.42 11.39 0.08
N GLU A 81 7.49 12.31 0.36
CA GLU A 81 7.52 13.65 -0.22
C GLU A 81 8.71 14.48 0.29
N PHE A 82 9.10 14.30 1.56
CA PHE A 82 10.30 14.91 2.10
C PHE A 82 11.58 14.43 1.38
N GLU A 83 11.71 13.13 1.12
CA GLU A 83 12.84 12.56 0.38
C GLU A 83 12.91 13.09 -1.06
N LYS A 84 11.76 13.21 -1.75
CA LYS A 84 11.70 13.84 -3.07
C LYS A 84 12.14 15.30 -3.04
N ARG A 85 11.80 16.04 -1.98
CA ARG A 85 12.23 17.44 -1.80
C ARG A 85 13.76 17.54 -1.68
N ILE A 86 14.39 16.64 -0.93
CA ILE A 86 15.86 16.55 -0.82
C ILE A 86 16.50 16.29 -2.18
N ILE A 87 15.96 15.34 -2.94
CA ILE A 87 16.43 15.04 -4.30
C ILE A 87 16.33 16.28 -5.19
N ASN A 88 15.23 17.02 -5.05
CA ASN A 88 14.95 18.19 -5.87
C ASN A 88 15.77 19.43 -5.48
N SER A 89 16.22 19.53 -4.22
CA SER A 89 17.05 20.63 -3.70
C SER A 89 18.54 20.54 -4.04
N ARG A 90 18.98 19.51 -4.77
CA ARG A 90 20.38 19.37 -5.22
C ARG A 90 20.88 20.57 -6.03
N PHE A 91 22.14 20.94 -5.85
CA PHE A 91 22.72 22.08 -6.53
C PHE A 91 22.94 21.76 -8.02
N PRO A 92 22.71 22.71 -8.94
CA PRO A 92 22.96 22.50 -10.37
C PRO A 92 24.42 22.12 -10.71
N LYS A 93 25.36 22.43 -9.81
CA LYS A 93 26.78 22.09 -9.94
C LYS A 93 27.07 20.61 -9.68
N ASP A 94 26.11 19.83 -9.20
CA ASP A 94 26.27 18.42 -8.81
C ASP A 94 26.34 17.45 -10.00
N GLY A 95 26.32 17.98 -11.22
CA GLY A 95 26.39 17.21 -12.46
C GLY A 95 25.01 16.87 -13.02
N ALA A 96 24.98 15.92 -13.95
CA ALA A 96 23.75 15.51 -14.62
C ALA A 96 22.79 14.84 -13.62
N ARG A 97 21.58 15.40 -13.48
CA ARG A 97 20.48 14.88 -12.64
C ARG A 97 19.82 13.68 -13.32
N ILE A 98 20.58 12.61 -13.53
CA ILE A 98 20.09 11.39 -14.20
C ILE A 98 19.08 10.68 -13.29
N LEU A 99 19.29 10.72 -11.97
CA LEU A 99 18.40 10.15 -10.97
C LEU A 99 17.56 11.26 -10.32
N ASN A 100 16.36 11.46 -10.86
CA ASN A 100 15.37 12.41 -10.35
C ASN A 100 14.53 11.81 -9.21
N ASP A 101 13.51 12.55 -8.75
CA ASP A 101 12.53 12.11 -7.75
C ASP A 101 11.64 10.94 -8.21
N TYR A 102 11.74 10.58 -9.50
CA TYR A 102 11.08 9.44 -10.10
C TYR A 102 12.08 8.57 -10.86
N ILE A 103 12.18 7.31 -10.44
CA ILE A 103 12.94 6.26 -11.13
C ILE A 103 11.92 5.23 -11.65
N PRO A 104 11.85 5.00 -12.97
CA PRO A 104 10.84 4.12 -13.54
C PRO A 104 11.07 2.67 -13.11
N VAL A 105 9.97 1.93 -12.97
CA VAL A 105 10.00 0.48 -12.75
C VAL A 105 10.63 -0.17 -13.98
N GLY A 106 11.71 -0.93 -13.80
CA GLY A 106 12.50 -1.50 -14.91
C GLY A 106 13.77 -0.72 -15.25
N TYR A 107 14.09 0.35 -14.52
CA TYR A 107 15.42 0.94 -14.58
C TYR A 107 16.48 -0.10 -14.19
N THR A 108 17.41 -0.40 -15.12
CA THR A 108 18.48 -1.39 -14.93
C THR A 108 19.84 -0.77 -14.61
N GLY A 109 19.91 0.56 -14.54
CA GLY A 109 21.16 1.27 -14.23
C GLY A 109 21.51 1.22 -12.74
N HIS A 110 22.68 1.75 -12.39
CA HIS A 110 23.14 1.81 -11.00
C HIS A 110 22.37 2.89 -10.21
N VAL A 111 21.84 2.51 -9.05
CA VAL A 111 21.25 3.43 -8.07
C VAL A 111 22.10 3.38 -6.79
N PRO A 112 22.69 4.51 -6.35
CA PRO A 112 23.55 4.54 -5.17
C PRO A 112 22.73 4.19 -3.92
N HIS A 113 23.34 3.46 -2.97
CA HIS A 113 22.69 2.97 -1.74
C HIS A 113 21.45 2.07 -1.94
N ASN A 114 21.20 1.58 -3.15
CA ASN A 114 20.07 0.68 -3.44
C ASN A 114 20.44 -0.78 -3.19
N THR A 115 20.86 -1.11 -1.96
CA THR A 115 21.28 -2.48 -1.59
C THR A 115 20.10 -3.34 -1.14
N GLU A 116 18.97 -3.26 -1.84
CA GLU A 116 17.72 -4.00 -1.58
C GLU A 116 16.90 -3.49 -0.39
N PRO A 117 16.03 -2.49 -0.60
CA PRO A 117 15.10 -2.07 0.43
C PRO A 117 13.99 -3.13 0.57
N VAL A 118 14.09 -3.94 1.62
CA VAL A 118 13.14 -5.03 1.91
C VAL A 118 11.82 -4.45 2.42
N GLY A 119 10.69 -4.93 1.90
CA GLY A 119 9.37 -4.56 2.40
C GLY A 119 8.83 -3.22 1.89
N VAL A 120 9.46 -2.61 0.88
CA VAL A 120 8.95 -1.41 0.19
C VAL A 120 8.92 -1.62 -1.32
N SER A 121 8.17 -0.78 -2.06
CA SER A 121 8.18 -0.82 -3.52
C SER A 121 9.55 -0.39 -4.05
N PHE A 122 9.94 -0.94 -5.21
CA PHE A 122 11.18 -0.59 -5.89
C PHE A 122 11.36 0.93 -6.06
N THR A 123 10.30 1.62 -6.50
CA THR A 123 10.31 3.08 -6.71
C THR A 123 10.58 3.84 -5.41
N LYS A 124 9.92 3.44 -4.31
CA LYS A 124 10.11 4.03 -2.98
C LYS A 124 11.53 3.78 -2.48
N GLY A 125 12.00 2.56 -2.65
CA GLY A 125 13.36 2.15 -2.34
C GLY A 125 14.39 3.04 -3.00
N CYS A 126 14.28 3.22 -4.32
CA CYS A 126 15.21 4.04 -5.08
C CYS A 126 15.19 5.52 -4.64
N VAL A 127 14.01 6.10 -4.39
CA VAL A 127 13.89 7.48 -3.89
C VAL A 127 14.60 7.64 -2.54
N SER A 128 14.38 6.71 -1.61
CA SER A 128 15.02 6.74 -0.30
C SER A 128 16.54 6.62 -0.38
N SER A 129 17.03 5.65 -1.17
CA SER A 129 18.46 5.45 -1.40
C SER A 129 19.15 6.66 -2.03
N VAL A 130 18.51 7.28 -3.03
CA VAL A 130 19.05 8.49 -3.66
C VAL A 130 19.01 9.68 -2.70
N ALA A 131 17.95 9.84 -1.90
CA ALA A 131 17.88 10.88 -0.89
C ALA A 131 18.98 10.72 0.18
N GLN A 132 19.26 9.50 0.63
CA GLN A 132 20.37 9.22 1.54
C GLN A 132 21.72 9.61 0.93
N PHE A 133 21.98 9.19 -0.30
CA PHE A 133 23.19 9.57 -1.02
C PHE A 133 23.38 11.10 -1.12
N VAL A 134 22.29 11.86 -1.31
CA VAL A 134 22.36 13.33 -1.33
C VAL A 134 22.75 13.90 0.03
N ARG A 135 22.24 13.33 1.12
CA ARG A 135 22.63 13.75 2.48
C ARG A 135 24.12 13.51 2.72
N ASP A 136 24.61 12.33 2.34
CA ASP A 136 26.02 11.98 2.49
C ASP A 136 26.93 12.92 1.68
N GLN A 137 26.51 13.28 0.45
CA GLN A 137 27.24 14.25 -0.36
C GLN A 137 27.27 15.66 0.26
N ALA A 138 26.14 16.11 0.82
CA ALA A 138 26.07 17.41 1.49
C ALA A 138 26.97 17.46 2.74
N GLU A 139 27.02 16.38 3.52
CA GLU A 139 27.88 16.25 4.68
C GLU A 139 29.37 16.34 4.28
N VAL A 140 29.78 15.60 3.26
CA VAL A 140 31.17 15.62 2.75
C VAL A 140 31.57 17.02 2.27
N ARG A 141 30.64 17.76 1.65
CA ARG A 141 30.89 19.12 1.16
C ARG A 141 30.80 20.20 2.24
N LYS A 142 30.27 19.86 3.42
CA LYS A 142 29.94 20.80 4.51
C LYS A 142 28.92 21.86 4.10
N ASP A 143 28.05 21.53 3.16
CA ASP A 143 26.97 22.42 2.72
C ASP A 143 25.82 22.35 3.75
N ILE A 144 25.51 23.47 4.40
CA ILE A 144 24.50 23.56 5.48
C ILE A 144 23.05 23.60 4.94
N ALA A 145 22.85 23.52 3.61
CA ALA A 145 21.56 23.78 2.98
C ALA A 145 20.84 22.49 2.54
N LEU A 146 20.34 21.70 3.49
CA LEU A 146 19.27 20.73 3.23
C LEU A 146 17.97 21.20 3.91
N PRO A 147 16.81 21.07 3.24
CA PRO A 147 15.52 21.51 3.75
C PRO A 147 14.99 20.68 4.92
#